data_AF-A0AAV5MV64-F1
#
_entry.id   AF-A0AAV5MV64-F1
#
_cell.length_a   1.000
_cell.length_b   1.000
_cell.length_c   1.000
_cell.angle_alpha   90.00
_cell.angle_beta   90.00
_cell.angle_gamma   90.00
#
_symmetry.space_group_name_H-M   'P 1'
#
loop_
_entity.id
_entity.type
_entity.pdbx_description
1 polymer ?
#
loop_
_entity_poly.entity_id
_entity_poly.type
_entity_poly.pdbx_seq_one_letter_code
_entity_poly.pdbx_strand_id
1 'polypeptide(L)'
;PQCEYRLNSTSNLISSWNQWTTSINAGKILMGLPASPAAASSGYMPPHVLISRVLPVIKNSAKYGGVMLWNRYYDEQTSYSASIAPSL
;
A
#
# COMPACT_ATOMS: atom_id res chain seq x y z
N PRO A 1 5.22 -15.41 -7.15
CA PRO A 1 5.60 -14.12 -7.78
C PRO A 1 5.76 -13.03 -6.72
N GLN A 2 6.68 -12.10 -6.95
CA GLN A 2 6.87 -10.96 -6.05
C GLN A 2 5.64 -10.04 -6.12
N CYS A 3 4.97 -9.81 -5.00
CA CYS A 3 3.71 -9.05 -4.93
C CYS A 3 3.88 -7.63 -4.33
N GLU A 4 5.10 -7.28 -3.94
CA GLU A 4 5.43 -5.99 -3.32
C GLU A 4 5.90 -4.96 -4.36
N TYR A 5 5.98 -3.69 -3.93
CA TYR A 5 6.63 -2.63 -4.67
C TYR A 5 8.15 -2.83 -4.73
N ARG A 6 8.75 -2.64 -5.93
CA ARG A 6 10.21 -2.71 -6.15
C ARG A 6 10.68 -1.73 -7.21
N LEU A 7 11.82 -1.07 -6.97
CA LEU A 7 12.61 -0.36 -7.98
C LEU A 7 11.77 0.47 -8.96
N ASN A 8 10.87 1.31 -8.45
CA ASN A 8 9.97 2.17 -9.22
C ASN A 8 8.86 1.49 -10.03
N SER A 9 8.67 0.18 -9.90
CA SER A 9 7.57 -0.55 -10.51
C SER A 9 6.44 -0.84 -9.51
N THR A 10 5.23 -0.44 -9.88
CA THR A 10 3.98 -0.73 -9.16
C THR A 10 3.19 -1.88 -9.79
N SER A 11 3.62 -2.41 -10.94
CA SER A 11 2.84 -3.38 -11.73
C SER A 11 2.53 -4.65 -10.94
N ASN A 12 3.55 -5.25 -10.34
CA ASN A 12 3.42 -6.47 -9.55
C ASN A 12 2.48 -6.31 -8.35
N LEU A 13 2.59 -5.16 -7.66
CA LEU A 13 1.71 -4.82 -6.53
C LEU A 13 0.26 -4.69 -6.99
N ILE A 14 0.02 -3.98 -8.09
CA ILE A 14 -1.33 -3.77 -8.65
C ILE A 14 -1.93 -5.11 -9.15
N SER A 15 -1.14 -5.92 -9.86
CA SER A 15 -1.58 -7.25 -10.31
C SER A 15 -1.94 -8.14 -9.12
N SER A 16 -1.15 -8.11 -8.05
CA SER A 16 -1.46 -8.86 -6.83
C SER A 16 -2.72 -8.32 -6.15
N TRP A 17 -2.86 -6.99 -6.01
CA TRP A 17 -4.07 -6.38 -5.47
C TRP A 17 -5.34 -6.80 -6.21
N ASN A 18 -5.30 -6.82 -7.54
CA ASN A 18 -6.42 -7.27 -8.37
C ASN A 18 -6.74 -8.75 -8.14
N GLN A 19 -5.72 -9.60 -8.01
CA GLN A 19 -5.93 -11.01 -7.66
C GLN A 19 -6.57 -11.16 -6.27
N TRP A 20 -6.06 -10.47 -5.25
CA TRP A 20 -6.60 -10.52 -3.88
C TRP A 20 -8.06 -10.05 -3.82
N THR A 21 -8.37 -8.92 -4.48
CA THR A 21 -9.73 -8.36 -4.48
C THR A 21 -10.73 -9.18 -5.27
N THR A 22 -10.31 -9.93 -6.29
CA THR A 22 -11.21 -10.79 -7.08
C THR A 22 -11.35 -12.20 -6.50
N SER A 23 -10.31 -12.72 -5.85
CA SER A 23 -10.25 -14.14 -5.45
C SER A 23 -10.76 -14.42 -4.03
N ILE A 24 -10.86 -13.39 -3.17
CA ILE A 24 -11.21 -13.58 -1.75
C ILE A 24 -12.60 -13.04 -1.47
N ASN A 25 -13.41 -13.83 -0.78
CA ASN A 25 -14.71 -13.41 -0.28
C ASN A 25 -14.56 -12.63 1.04
N ALA A 26 -14.26 -11.34 0.92
CA ALA A 26 -14.18 -10.39 2.03
C ALA A 26 -14.89 -9.09 1.65
N GLY A 27 -15.49 -8.42 2.64
CA GLY A 27 -16.17 -7.13 2.43
C GLY A 27 -15.18 -6.00 2.13
N LYS A 28 -14.08 -5.93 2.88
CA LYS A 28 -13.04 -4.90 2.74
C LYS A 28 -11.65 -5.53 2.83
N ILE A 29 -10.74 -5.02 2.01
CA ILE A 29 -9.33 -5.41 1.92
C ILE A 29 -8.50 -4.14 2.08
N LEU A 30 -7.48 -4.22 2.93
CA LEU A 30 -6.55 -3.11 3.19
C LEU A 30 -5.21 -3.40 2.51
N MET A 31 -4.57 -2.37 1.97
CA MET A 31 -3.21 -2.46 1.45
C MET A 31 -2.21 -2.34 2.60
N GLY A 32 -1.53 -3.44 2.94
CA GLY A 32 -0.47 -3.45 3.94
C GLY A 32 0.84 -2.89 3.40
N LEU A 33 1.44 -1.92 4.09
CA LEU A 33 2.70 -1.27 3.71
C LEU A 33 3.65 -1.07 4.91
N PRO A 34 4.98 -1.13 4.70
CA PRO A 34 5.95 -0.67 5.69
C PRO A 34 5.92 0.87 5.81
N ALA A 35 5.88 1.39 7.03
CA ALA A 35 5.88 2.84 7.30
C ALA A 35 7.25 3.51 7.11
N SER A 36 8.32 2.72 6.98
CA SER A 36 9.70 3.19 6.81
C SER A 36 10.53 2.18 6.02
N PRO A 37 11.59 2.60 5.30
CA PRO A 37 12.58 1.68 4.74
C PRO A 37 13.21 0.75 5.78
N ALA A 38 13.29 1.20 7.04
CA ALA A 38 13.83 0.38 8.14
C ALA A 38 12.82 -0.61 8.73
N ALA A 39 11.53 -0.51 8.36
CA ALA A 39 10.47 -1.36 8.89
C ALA A 39 10.39 -2.74 8.23
N ALA A 40 11.03 -2.90 7.06
CA ALA A 40 11.07 -4.15 6.30
C ALA A 40 12.29 -4.20 5.38
N SER A 41 12.77 -5.40 5.04
CA SER A 41 13.87 -5.58 4.09
C SER A 41 13.54 -5.13 2.67
N SER A 42 12.25 -5.04 2.32
CA SER A 42 11.74 -4.63 1.01
C SER A 42 10.28 -4.15 1.10
N GLY A 43 9.75 -3.62 -0.01
CA GLY A 43 8.34 -3.25 -0.11
C GLY A 43 7.97 -1.86 0.40
N TYR A 44 8.92 -1.11 1.00
CA TYR A 44 8.70 0.30 1.31
C TYR A 44 8.44 1.09 0.02
N MET A 45 7.37 1.88 0.04
CA MET A 45 6.96 2.73 -1.06
C MET A 45 6.90 4.18 -0.59
N PRO A 46 7.57 5.13 -1.25
CA PRO A 46 7.48 6.54 -0.87
C PRO A 46 6.03 7.05 -0.95
N PRO A 47 5.59 7.96 -0.05
CA PRO A 47 4.22 8.48 -0.04
C PRO A 47 3.76 9.05 -1.38
N HIS A 48 4.60 9.81 -2.07
CA HIS A 48 4.26 10.39 -3.38
C HIS A 48 3.98 9.32 -4.45
N VAL A 49 4.67 8.17 -4.40
CA VAL A 49 4.44 7.05 -5.32
C VAL A 49 3.11 6.39 -5.01
N LEU A 50 2.82 6.15 -3.73
CA LEU A 50 1.53 5.60 -3.29
C LEU A 50 0.38 6.49 -3.79
N ILE A 51 0.46 7.80 -3.53
CA ILE A 51 -0.58 8.77 -3.87
C ILE A 51 -0.79 8.89 -5.38
N SER A 52 0.28 9.02 -6.15
CA SER A 52 0.17 9.30 -7.59
C SER A 52 -0.03 8.08 -8.46
N ARG A 53 0.42 6.89 -8.04
CA ARG A 53 0.48 5.69 -8.91
C ARG A 53 -0.32 4.49 -8.40
N VAL A 54 -0.61 4.40 -7.11
CA VAL A 54 -1.24 3.21 -6.53
C VAL A 54 -2.66 3.50 -6.04
N LEU A 55 -2.87 4.56 -5.23
CA LEU A 55 -4.20 4.94 -4.75
C LEU A 55 -5.24 5.13 -5.87
N PRO A 56 -4.94 5.78 -7.02
CA PRO A 56 -5.90 5.97 -8.10
C PRO A 56 -6.37 4.65 -8.73
N VAL A 57 -5.57 3.59 -8.60
CA VAL A 57 -5.89 2.27 -9.14
C VAL A 57 -6.66 1.44 -8.13
N ILE A 58 -6.17 1.34 -6.89
CA ILE A 58 -6.75 0.44 -5.89
C ILE A 58 -8.10 0.94 -5.35
N LYS A 59 -8.31 2.28 -5.32
CA LYS A 59 -9.58 2.89 -4.91
C LYS A 59 -10.75 2.57 -5.85
N ASN A 60 -10.47 2.16 -7.09
CA ASN A 60 -11.52 1.74 -8.03
C ASN A 60 -12.15 0.39 -7.64
N SER A 61 -11.52 -0.37 -6.74
CA SER A 61 -12.10 -1.61 -6.22
C SER A 61 -13.15 -1.32 -5.15
N ALA A 62 -14.37 -1.85 -5.30
CA ALA A 62 -15.42 -1.76 -4.27
C ALA A 62 -15.00 -2.37 -2.92
N LYS A 63 -14.02 -3.29 -2.94
CA LYS A 63 -13.44 -3.92 -1.75
C LYS A 63 -12.32 -3.11 -1.10
N TYR A 64 -11.90 -1.97 -1.66
CA TYR A 64 -10.92 -1.11 -1.00
C TYR A 64 -11.45 -0.65 0.37
N GLY A 65 -10.65 -0.92 1.41
CA GLY A 65 -10.93 -0.59 2.81
C GLY A 65 -9.92 0.35 3.47
N GLY A 66 -8.86 0.74 2.76
CA GLY A 66 -7.83 1.63 3.29
C GLY A 66 -6.42 1.06 3.19
N VAL A 67 -5.50 1.68 3.94
CA VAL A 67 -4.10 1.30 4.05
C VAL A 67 -3.82 0.86 5.49
N MET A 68 -3.07 -0.22 5.65
CA MET A 68 -2.56 -0.70 6.93
C MET A 68 -1.04 -0.47 6.95
N LEU A 69 -0.53 0.12 8.03
CA LEU A 69 0.89 0.44 8.17
C LEU A 69 1.56 -0.41 9.23
N TRP A 70 2.65 -1.07 8.84
CA TRP A 70 3.59 -1.69 9.76
C TRP A 70 4.81 -0.78 9.95
N ASN A 71 5.06 -0.20 11.11
CA ASN A 71 4.25 -0.19 12.32
C ASN A 71 4.21 1.21 12.93
N ARG A 72 3.54 1.37 14.09
CA ARG A 72 3.38 2.66 14.76
C ARG A 72 4.72 3.36 15.08
N TYR A 73 5.71 2.60 15.54
CA TYR A 73 7.03 3.16 15.89
C TYR A 73 7.71 3.84 14.69
N TYR A 74 7.66 3.19 13.52
CA TYR A 74 8.21 3.77 12.30
C TYR A 74 7.34 4.89 11.73
N ASP A 75 6.02 4.76 11.85
CA ASP A 75 5.08 5.79 11.42
C ASP A 75 5.27 7.11 12.17
N GLU A 76 5.57 7.07 13.48
CA GLU A 76 5.90 8.27 14.26
C GLU A 76 7.18 8.96 13.78
N GLN A 77 8.19 8.19 13.38
CA GLN A 77 9.46 8.74 12.93
C GLN A 77 9.40 9.32 11.52
N THR A 78 8.65 8.69 10.61
CA THR A 78 8.58 9.10 9.21
C THR A 78 7.36 9.97 8.91
N SER A 79 6.38 10.03 9.81
CA SER A 79 5.08 10.66 9.57
C SER A 79 4.41 10.14 8.30
N TYR A 80 4.53 8.83 8.05
CA TYR A 80 4.04 8.21 6.81
C TYR A 80 2.53 8.35 6.68
N SER A 81 1.78 8.03 7.74
CA SER A 81 0.33 8.15 7.81
C SER A 81 -0.13 9.59 7.59
N ALA A 82 0.52 10.56 8.24
CA ALA A 82 0.23 11.98 8.06
C ALA A 82 0.43 12.44 6.61
N SER A 83 1.44 11.89 5.93
CA SER A 83 1.74 12.22 4.53
C SER A 83 0.69 11.71 3.55
N ILE A 84 0.03 10.58 3.85
CA ILE A 84 -0.89 9.92 2.93
C ILE A 84 -2.36 10.18 3.29
N ALA A 85 -2.66 10.51 4.55
CA ALA A 85 -4.02 10.70 5.07
C ALA A 85 -4.89 11.66 4.22
N PRO A 86 -4.39 12.81 3.70
CA PRO A 86 -5.19 13.69 2.86
C PRO A 86 -5.64 13.06 1.53
N SER A 87 -5.00 11.96 1.11
CA SER A 87 -5.26 11.27 -0.15
C SER A 87 -6.02 9.95 0.01
N LEU A 88 -6.28 9.49 1.25
CA LEU A 88 -6.92 8.20 1.53
C LEU A 88 -8.43 8.17 1.28
#